data_AF-A0A515KK66-F1
#
_entry.id   AF-A0A515KK66-F1
#
_cell.length_a   1.000
_cell.length_b   1.000
_cell.length_c   1.000
_cell.angle_alpha   90.00
_cell.angle_beta   90.00
_cell.angle_gamma   90.00
#
_symmetry.space_group_name_H-M   'P 1'
#
loop_
_entity.id
_entity.type
_entity.pdbx_description
1 polymer ?
#
loop_
_entity_poly.entity_id
_entity_poly.type
_entity_poly.pdbx_seq_one_letter_code
_entity_poly.pdbx_strand_id
1 'polypeptide(L)'
;MDDQTFRDFKRAANECYPDKMVLRDDQAQYAYWDAVQAYSAGGDRKELFANMLSLGIDAQWIRYQGRNPHELIACITPDDGLRLRIGL
;
A
#
# COMPACT_ATOMS: atom_id res chain seq x y z
N MET A 1 -0.95 -7.80 15.57
CA MET A 1 0.20 -8.56 15.04
C MET A 1 1.51 -7.93 15.49
N ASP A 2 2.49 -8.73 15.94
CA ASP A 2 3.85 -8.25 16.21
C ASP A 2 4.64 -8.00 14.92
N ASP A 3 5.77 -7.30 15.03
CA ASP A 3 6.57 -6.88 13.87
C ASP A 3 7.24 -8.05 13.13
N GLN A 4 7.59 -9.14 13.82
CA GLN A 4 8.24 -10.28 13.21
C GLN A 4 7.24 -11.07 12.36
N THR A 5 6.06 -11.34 12.91
CA THR A 5 4.95 -11.99 12.21
C THR A 5 4.53 -11.21 10.97
N PHE A 6 4.47 -9.87 11.05
CA PHE A 6 4.15 -9.03 9.89
C PHE A 6 5.21 -9.13 8.78
N ARG A 7 6.51 -9.13 9.15
CA ARG A 7 7.60 -9.27 8.17
C ARG A 7 7.56 -10.63 7.47
N ASP A 8 7.33 -11.70 8.21
CA ASP A 8 7.23 -13.04 7.63
C ASP A 8 6.03 -13.16 6.69
N PHE A 9 4.87 -12.59 7.07
CA PHE A 9 3.70 -12.49 6.20
C PHE A 9 4.00 -11.68 4.93
N LYS A 10 4.58 -10.48 5.08
CA LYS A 10 4.94 -9.61 3.94
C LYS A 10 5.90 -10.31 2.98
N ARG A 11 6.88 -11.08 3.49
CA ARG A 11 7.77 -11.89 2.65
C ARG A 11 7.00 -12.94 1.85
N ALA A 12 6.19 -13.76 2.53
CA ALA A 12 5.41 -14.82 1.88
C ALA A 12 4.40 -14.26 0.87
N ALA A 13 3.75 -13.13 1.19
CA ALA A 13 2.82 -12.47 0.30
C ALA A 13 3.52 -11.86 -0.93
N ASN A 14 4.71 -11.29 -0.80
CA ASN A 14 5.50 -10.80 -1.94
C ASN A 14 5.93 -11.93 -2.88
N GLU A 15 6.15 -13.14 -2.37
CA GLU A 15 6.47 -14.31 -3.20
C GLU A 15 5.25 -14.79 -4.01
N CYS A 16 4.06 -14.78 -3.39
CA CYS A 16 2.82 -15.24 -4.03
C CYS A 16 2.14 -14.17 -4.89
N TYR A 17 2.29 -12.90 -4.53
CA TYR A 17 1.60 -11.75 -5.11
C TYR A 17 2.59 -10.60 -5.36
N PRO A 18 3.55 -10.77 -6.28
CA PRO A 18 4.61 -9.79 -6.53
C PRO A 18 4.09 -8.46 -7.10
N ASP A 19 2.85 -8.43 -7.59
CA ASP A 19 2.13 -7.29 -8.13
C ASP A 19 1.27 -6.56 -7.09
N LYS A 20 1.29 -7.00 -5.83
CA LYS A 20 0.45 -6.44 -4.76
C LYS A 20 1.28 -5.89 -3.62
N MET A 21 0.75 -4.88 -2.96
CA MET A 21 1.35 -4.35 -1.74
C MET A 21 0.69 -4.98 -0.52
N VAL A 22 1.50 -5.17 0.51
CA VAL A 22 1.05 -5.69 1.80
C VAL A 22 1.02 -4.54 2.80
N LEU A 23 -0.15 -4.28 3.38
CA LEU A 23 -0.36 -3.26 4.42
C LEU A 23 -0.65 -3.94 5.74
N ARG A 24 -0.28 -3.29 6.85
CA ARG A 24 -0.34 -3.91 8.17
C ARG A 24 -1.75 -4.24 8.63
N ASP A 25 -2.69 -3.38 8.32
CA ASP A 25 -4.08 -3.43 8.80
C ASP A 25 -4.98 -2.56 7.91
N ASP A 26 -6.28 -2.60 8.21
CA ASP A 26 -7.31 -1.81 7.53
C ASP A 26 -7.08 -0.30 7.69
N GLN A 27 -6.49 0.15 8.80
CA GLN A 27 -6.20 1.58 9.01
C GLN A 27 -5.13 2.07 8.04
N ALA A 28 -4.05 1.29 7.87
CA ALA A 28 -3.03 1.55 6.86
C ALA A 28 -3.60 1.50 5.45
N GLN A 29 -4.57 0.61 5.20
CA GLN A 29 -5.32 0.60 3.96
C GLN A 29 -6.06 1.93 3.77
N TYR A 30 -6.96 2.34 4.66
CA TYR A 30 -7.68 3.61 4.50
C TYR A 30 -6.75 4.82 4.31
N ALA A 31 -5.67 4.90 5.10
CA ALA A 31 -4.67 5.97 4.96
C ALA A 31 -3.96 5.98 3.60
N TYR A 32 -3.66 4.81 3.02
CA TYR A 32 -3.15 4.71 1.66
C TYR A 32 -4.15 5.25 0.63
N TRP A 33 -5.43 4.87 0.76
CA TRP A 33 -6.48 5.33 -0.16
C TRP A 33 -6.70 6.83 -0.06
N ASP A 34 -6.75 7.39 1.14
CA ASP A 34 -6.87 8.83 1.36
C ASP A 34 -5.71 9.60 0.72
N ALA A 35 -4.48 9.09 0.85
CA ALA A 35 -3.30 9.71 0.23
C ALA A 35 -3.34 9.68 -1.30
N VAL A 36 -3.77 8.56 -1.90
CA VAL A 36 -3.91 8.42 -3.35
C VAL A 36 -5.04 9.30 -3.89
N GLN A 37 -6.16 9.38 -3.18
CA GLN A 37 -7.28 10.26 -3.55
C GLN A 37 -6.91 11.74 -3.44
N ALA A 38 -6.24 12.15 -2.36
CA ALA A 38 -5.78 13.52 -2.18
C ALA A 38 -4.82 13.95 -3.30
N TYR A 39 -3.90 13.07 -3.68
CA TYR A 39 -3.01 13.32 -4.82
C TYR A 39 -3.78 13.39 -6.15
N SER A 40 -4.72 12.46 -6.38
CA SER A 40 -5.56 12.45 -7.59
C SER A 40 -6.43 13.70 -7.73
N ALA A 41 -6.77 14.34 -6.61
CA ALA A 41 -7.48 15.63 -6.56
C ALA A 41 -6.57 16.86 -6.78
N GLY A 42 -5.29 16.66 -7.09
CA GLY A 42 -4.32 17.74 -7.33
C GLY A 42 -3.38 18.03 -6.16
N GLY A 43 -3.29 17.14 -5.17
CA GLY A 43 -2.35 17.24 -4.04
C GLY A 43 -0.87 17.11 -4.44
N ASP A 44 0.05 17.42 -3.51
CA ASP A 44 1.49 17.38 -3.79
C ASP A 44 2.02 15.93 -3.80
N ARG A 45 2.86 15.63 -4.80
CA ARG A 45 3.58 14.36 -4.91
C ARG A 45 4.48 14.09 -3.71
N LYS A 46 5.05 15.14 -3.10
CA LYS A 46 5.88 15.00 -1.90
C LYS A 46 5.07 14.52 -0.71
N GLU A 47 3.82 14.99 -0.58
CA GLU A 47 2.89 14.56 0.47
C GLU A 47 2.47 13.11 0.27
N LEU A 48 2.14 12.72 -0.98
CA LEU A 48 1.91 11.32 -1.32
C LEU A 48 3.09 10.44 -0.87
N PHE A 49 4.33 10.84 -1.19
CA PHE A 49 5.52 10.06 -0.85
C PHE A 49 5.77 9.99 0.66
N ALA A 50 5.56 11.10 1.38
CA ALA A 50 5.70 11.14 2.83
C ALA A 50 4.67 10.21 3.51
N ASN A 51 3.41 10.23 3.04
CA ASN A 51 2.36 9.33 3.53
C ASN A 51 2.68 7.86 3.23
N MET A 52 3.20 7.55 2.05
CA MET A 52 3.56 6.17 1.74
C MET A 52 4.74 5.66 2.58
N LEU A 53 5.73 6.50 2.84
CA LEU A 53 6.85 6.17 3.71
C LEU A 53 6.39 5.91 5.16
N SER A 54 5.44 6.72 5.68
CA SER A 54 4.92 6.53 7.03
C SER A 54 4.12 5.23 7.20
N LEU A 55 3.55 4.72 6.10
CA LEU A 55 2.86 3.42 6.05
C LEU A 55 3.82 2.21 5.94
N GLY A 56 5.13 2.44 5.85
CA GLY A 56 6.11 1.36 5.69
C GLY A 56 6.06 0.66 4.31
N ILE A 57 5.56 1.37 3.30
CA ILE A 57 5.52 0.90 1.92
C ILE A 57 6.94 0.92 1.34
N ASP A 58 7.32 -0.16 0.65
CA ASP A 58 8.68 -0.28 0.11
C ASP A 58 8.94 0.75 -0.99
N ALA A 59 10.18 1.24 -1.09
CA ALA A 59 10.56 2.28 -2.03
C ALA A 59 10.23 1.95 -3.51
N GLN A 60 10.20 0.66 -3.88
CA GLN A 60 9.77 0.23 -5.21
C GLN A 60 8.31 0.59 -5.51
N TRP A 61 7.42 0.38 -4.54
CA TRP A 61 6.00 0.66 -4.63
C TRP A 61 5.70 2.15 -4.58
N ILE A 62 6.46 2.90 -3.76
CA ILE A 62 6.38 4.36 -3.74
C ILE A 62 6.75 4.96 -5.11
N ARG A 63 7.83 4.44 -5.71
CA ARG A 63 8.24 4.87 -7.07
C ARG A 63 7.21 4.49 -8.12
N TYR A 64 6.60 3.32 -8.00
CA TYR A 64 5.52 2.89 -8.88
C TYR A 64 4.33 3.84 -8.79
N GLN A 65 3.79 4.09 -7.59
CA GLN A 65 2.64 4.99 -7.44
C GLN A 65 2.97 6.41 -7.91
N GLY A 66 4.19 6.90 -7.65
CA GLY A 66 4.61 8.21 -8.14
C GLY A 66 4.67 8.33 -9.67
N ARG A 67 4.77 7.20 -10.40
CA ARG A 67 4.70 7.16 -11.87
C ARG A 67 3.28 6.90 -12.37
N ASN A 68 2.53 6.08 -11.64
CA ASN A 68 1.20 5.62 -12.00
C ASN A 68 0.18 5.96 -10.88
N PRO A 69 -0.08 7.24 -10.60
CA PRO A 69 -0.87 7.63 -9.44
C PRO A 69 -2.34 7.24 -9.53
N HIS A 70 -2.84 7.04 -10.75
CA HIS A 70 -4.21 6.60 -11.02
C HIS A 70 -4.36 5.08 -11.08
N GLU A 71 -3.24 4.34 -11.06
CA GLU A 71 -3.31 2.88 -10.99
C GLU A 71 -3.51 2.45 -9.55
N LEU A 72 -4.54 1.62 -9.36
CA LEU A 72 -4.93 1.12 -8.05
C LEU A 72 -4.25 -0.21 -7.81
N ILE A 73 -3.28 -0.21 -6.89
CA ILE A 73 -2.60 -1.41 -6.45
C ILE A 73 -3.50 -2.15 -5.45
N ALA A 74 -3.68 -3.44 -5.68
CA ALA A 74 -4.38 -4.28 -4.72
C ALA A 74 -3.58 -4.38 -3.41
N CYS A 75 -4.25 -4.09 -2.30
CA CYS A 75 -3.69 -4.17 -0.95
C CYS A 75 -4.07 -5.50 -0.30
N ILE A 76 -3.11 -6.17 0.33
CA ILE A 76 -3.34 -7.38 1.13
C ILE A 76 -3.15 -7.01 2.59
N THR A 77 -4.16 -7.31 3.42
CA THR A 77 -4.03 -7.21 4.88
C THR A 77 -3.83 -8.60 5.49
N PRO A 78 -2.98 -8.74 6.52
CA PRO A 78 -2.69 -10.00 7.17
C PRO A 78 -3.90 -10.63 7.88
N ASP A 79 -4.79 -9.81 8.43
CA ASP A 79 -5.87 -10.28 9.32
C ASP A 79 -7.08 -10.85 8.55
N ASP A 80 -7.19 -10.60 7.23
CA ASP A 80 -8.40 -10.87 6.46
C ASP A 80 -8.22 -11.77 5.22
N GLY A 81 -7.01 -12.28 4.98
CA GLY A 81 -6.69 -12.91 3.70
C GLY A 81 -6.79 -11.93 2.52
N LEU A 82 -6.69 -12.44 1.28
CA LEU A 82 -6.59 -11.63 0.06
C LEU A 82 -7.85 -10.78 -0.22
N ARG A 83 -8.05 -9.67 0.48
CA ARG A 83 -9.08 -8.67 0.15
C ARG A 83 -8.59 -7.80 -1.02
N LEU A 84 -8.71 -8.34 -2.24
CA LEU A 84 -8.60 -7.58 -3.48
C LEU A 84 -9.69 -6.49 -3.51
N ARG A 85 -9.39 -5.31 -2.99
CA ARG A 85 -10.12 -4.09 -3.35
C ARG A 85 -9.35 -3.39 -4.46
N ILE A 86 -9.74 -3.70 -5.68
CA ILE A 86 -9.42 -2.87 -6.85
C ILE A 86 -10.43 -1.72 -6.78
N GLY A 87 -9.96 -0.50 -6.53
CA GLY A 87 -10.83 0.65 -6.65
C GLY A 87 -11.12 0.90 -8.12
N LEU A 88 -12.34 1.36 -8.39
CA LEU A 88 -12.72 1.99 -9.65
C LEU A 88 -12.62 3.51 -9.46
#